data_AF-A0A3B8SQ56-F1
#
_entry.id   AF-A0A3B8SQ56-F1
#
_cell.length_a   1.000
_cell.length_b   1.000
_cell.length_c   1.000
_cell.angle_alpha   90.00
_cell.angle_beta   90.00
_cell.angle_gamma   90.00
#
_symmetry.space_group_name_H-M   'P 1'
#
loop_
_entity.id
_entity.type
_entity.pdbx_description
1 polymer ?
#
loop_
_entity_poly.entity_id
_entity_poly.type
_entity_poly.pdbx_seq_one_letter_code
_entity_poly.pdbx_strand_id
1 'polypeptide(L)'
;MTSQYKYIEYANKTFKDKALELVLKNIELFYEDIEIEHIKKYNIGDDVKLSKGTFLHGISGLLDNFDWILENGFIAIDFTGKSEGKNKIKNSIGMWNIQNDILLKDYINSYSGITITYTIGRGPGAKKVSELVPFHKFDEYTEQINNNDEIWTYWGEKTKEVTFLPSLVSNKRQIAFILDMESDYAQKLASADVWNTKLDEETLIEFLDYRYYPEFINLRFEKNATTTDRESAIIFGLPSKLIEGVLVGRTIEQNKESLNYIKSKLPNCYICNLDGKVIVE
;
A
#
# COMPACT_ATOMS: atom_id res chain seq x y z
N MET A 1 19.49 -22.28 -9.53
CA MET A 1 19.42 -20.95 -10.18
C MET A 1 18.74 -20.02 -9.18
N THR A 2 19.45 -19.02 -8.64
CA THR A 2 18.89 -18.09 -7.64
C THR A 2 17.70 -17.35 -8.24
N SER A 3 16.72 -16.98 -7.41
CA SER A 3 15.54 -16.20 -7.83
C SER A 3 15.95 -14.90 -8.53
N GLN A 4 17.01 -14.25 -8.05
CA GLN A 4 17.60 -13.04 -8.64
C GLN A 4 17.95 -13.19 -10.13
N TYR A 5 18.59 -14.29 -10.56
CA TYR A 5 18.97 -14.48 -11.97
C TYR A 5 17.74 -14.50 -12.88
N LYS A 6 16.65 -15.15 -12.44
CA LYS A 6 15.40 -15.20 -13.21
C LYS A 6 14.78 -13.80 -13.38
N TYR A 7 14.85 -12.97 -12.36
CA TYR A 7 14.32 -11.60 -12.43
C TYR A 7 15.19 -10.71 -13.32
N ILE A 8 16.51 -10.87 -13.29
CA ILE A 8 17.42 -10.19 -14.21
C ILE A 8 17.14 -10.62 -15.66
N GLU A 9 16.95 -11.92 -15.90
CA GLU A 9 16.62 -12.44 -17.23
C GLU A 9 15.28 -11.88 -17.74
N TYR A 10 14.25 -11.85 -16.89
CA TYR A 10 12.97 -11.21 -17.23
C TYR A 10 13.17 -9.72 -17.53
N ALA A 11 13.92 -9.00 -16.70
CA ALA A 11 14.14 -7.58 -16.89
C ALA A 11 14.79 -7.28 -18.25
N ASN A 12 15.86 -7.99 -18.62
CA ASN A 12 16.55 -7.82 -19.90
C ASN A 12 15.69 -8.14 -21.13
N LYS A 13 14.65 -8.98 -20.97
CA LYS A 13 13.71 -9.30 -22.06
C LYS A 13 12.59 -8.28 -22.19
N THR A 14 12.20 -7.66 -21.08
CA THR A 14 11.00 -6.83 -20.98
C THR A 14 11.30 -5.33 -21.15
N PHE A 15 12.34 -4.82 -20.50
CA PHE A 15 12.62 -3.38 -20.43
C PHE A 15 13.79 -2.99 -21.32
N LYS A 16 13.88 -1.69 -21.63
CA LYS A 16 14.98 -1.08 -22.39
C LYS A 16 15.44 0.20 -21.72
N ASP A 17 16.65 0.65 -22.10
CA ASP A 17 17.21 1.95 -21.75
C ASP A 17 17.10 2.26 -20.24
N LYS A 18 16.66 3.47 -19.88
CA LYS A 18 16.53 3.91 -18.48
C LYS A 18 15.60 3.04 -17.64
N ALA A 19 14.54 2.48 -18.23
CA ALA A 19 13.63 1.59 -17.52
C ALA A 19 14.34 0.29 -17.12
N LEU A 20 15.16 -0.27 -18.03
CA LEU A 20 15.97 -1.44 -17.73
C LEU A 20 17.00 -1.14 -16.64
N GLU A 21 17.73 -0.03 -16.74
CA GLU A 21 18.70 0.39 -15.73
C GLU A 21 18.05 0.54 -14.35
N LEU A 22 16.88 1.17 -14.29
CA LEU A 22 16.12 1.35 -13.06
C LEU A 22 15.70 0.00 -12.46
N VAL A 23 15.14 -0.91 -13.26
CA VAL A 23 14.72 -2.23 -12.78
C VAL A 23 15.90 -3.05 -12.28
N LEU A 24 17.01 -3.12 -13.03
CA LEU A 24 18.19 -3.87 -12.64
C LEU A 24 18.79 -3.35 -11.32
N LYS A 25 18.85 -2.03 -11.16
CA LYS A 25 19.29 -1.41 -9.90
C LYS A 25 18.38 -1.77 -8.73
N ASN A 26 17.06 -1.80 -8.92
CA ASN A 26 16.13 -2.19 -7.86
C ASN A 26 16.22 -3.68 -7.51
N ILE A 27 16.46 -4.55 -8.51
CA ILE A 27 16.74 -5.97 -8.26
C ILE A 27 18.02 -6.11 -7.43
N GLU A 28 19.09 -5.38 -7.78
CA GLU A 28 20.34 -5.39 -7.01
C GLU A 28 20.11 -4.95 -5.56
N LEU A 29 19.47 -3.80 -5.34
CA LEU A 29 19.14 -3.28 -4.00
C LEU A 29 18.29 -4.27 -3.19
N PHE A 30 17.28 -4.89 -3.80
CA PHE A 30 16.41 -5.85 -3.11
C PHE A 30 17.18 -7.03 -2.51
N TYR A 31 18.19 -7.53 -3.23
CA TYR A 31 19.02 -8.67 -2.81
C TYR A 31 20.29 -8.24 -2.07
N GLU A 32 20.47 -6.96 -1.81
CA GLU A 32 21.62 -6.46 -1.06
C GLU A 32 21.60 -7.03 0.36
N ASP A 33 22.75 -7.59 0.78
CA ASP A 33 22.92 -8.17 2.10
C ASP A 33 23.20 -7.06 3.13
N ILE A 34 22.11 -6.46 3.60
CA ILE A 34 22.12 -5.46 4.65
C ILE A 34 21.27 -5.93 5.83
N GLU A 35 21.76 -5.69 7.03
CA GLU A 35 20.98 -5.80 8.26
C GLU A 35 20.12 -4.54 8.43
N ILE A 36 18.86 -4.74 8.83
CA ILE A 36 17.93 -3.66 9.13
C ILE A 36 17.61 -3.75 10.62
N GLU A 37 18.00 -2.72 11.37
CA GLU A 37 17.59 -2.56 12.76
C GLU A 37 16.29 -1.74 12.79
N HIS A 38 15.19 -2.36 13.21
CA HIS A 38 13.93 -1.65 13.39
C HIS A 38 14.01 -0.74 14.61
N ILE A 39 13.79 0.55 14.38
CA ILE A 39 13.97 1.59 15.40
C ILE A 39 12.87 1.50 16.47
N LYS A 40 11.66 1.12 16.07
CA LYS A 40 10.48 1.12 16.94
C LYS A 40 10.38 -0.16 17.75
N LYS A 41 10.35 -0.01 19.07
CA LYS A 41 10.07 -1.07 20.04
C LYS A 41 8.78 -0.75 20.77
N TYR A 42 7.88 -1.70 20.85
CA TYR A 42 6.59 -1.58 21.52
C TYR A 42 6.45 -2.67 22.57
N ASN A 43 5.65 -2.40 23.60
CA ASN A 43 5.16 -3.39 24.54
C ASN A 43 3.70 -3.72 24.23
N ILE A 44 3.23 -4.86 24.73
CA ILE A 44 1.80 -5.21 24.68
C ILE A 44 0.94 -4.09 25.30
N GLY A 45 -0.07 -3.64 24.55
CA GLY A 45 -1.01 -2.57 24.94
C GLY A 45 -0.64 -1.16 24.43
N ASP A 46 0.56 -0.99 23.86
CA ASP A 46 0.96 0.30 23.29
C ASP A 46 0.14 0.67 22.04
N ASP A 47 -0.10 1.97 21.85
CA ASP A 47 -0.65 2.50 20.59
C ASP A 47 0.45 2.52 19.52
N VAL A 48 0.19 1.88 18.38
CA VAL A 48 1.10 1.87 17.24
C VAL A 48 1.06 3.22 16.52
N LYS A 49 2.25 3.79 16.27
CA LYS A 49 2.47 5.03 15.54
C LYS A 49 3.07 4.76 14.16
N LEU A 50 2.41 5.25 13.12
CA LEU A 50 2.90 5.21 11.75
C LEU A 50 3.58 6.55 11.46
N SER A 51 4.85 6.48 11.04
CA SER A 51 5.58 7.67 10.60
C SER A 51 5.15 7.99 9.16
N LYS A 52 5.24 9.26 8.75
CA LYS A 52 5.15 9.61 7.35
C LYS A 52 6.16 8.79 6.53
N GLY A 53 5.68 8.18 5.44
CA GLY A 53 6.48 7.32 4.57
C GLY A 53 6.45 5.83 4.94
N THR A 54 5.87 5.45 6.09
CA THR A 54 5.62 4.02 6.41
C THR A 54 4.75 3.38 5.32
N PHE A 55 5.09 2.16 4.91
CA PHE A 55 4.30 1.41 3.94
C PHE A 55 3.48 0.32 4.60
N LEU A 56 2.26 0.11 4.09
CA LEU A 56 1.42 -1.03 4.46
C LEU A 56 1.06 -1.85 3.22
N HIS A 57 1.08 -3.17 3.37
CA HIS A 57 0.68 -4.10 2.33
C HIS A 57 -0.18 -5.23 2.91
N GLY A 58 -1.40 -5.36 2.42
CA GLY A 58 -2.30 -6.44 2.83
C GLY A 58 -2.28 -7.61 1.86
N ILE A 59 -2.42 -8.82 2.39
CA ILE A 59 -2.44 -10.04 1.57
C ILE A 59 -3.86 -10.60 1.43
N SER A 60 -4.09 -11.28 0.31
CA SER A 60 -5.23 -12.16 0.17
C SER A 60 -4.97 -13.49 0.88
N GLY A 61 -6.02 -14.21 1.28
CA GLY A 61 -5.85 -15.48 1.99
C GLY A 61 -5.43 -15.35 3.45
N LEU A 62 -4.90 -16.44 4.01
CA LEU A 62 -4.45 -16.54 5.40
C LEU A 62 -2.94 -16.81 5.42
N LEU A 63 -2.49 -17.86 6.13
CA LEU A 63 -1.07 -18.09 6.44
C LEU A 63 -0.23 -18.56 5.23
N ASP A 64 -0.81 -19.24 4.24
CA ASP A 64 -0.05 -19.70 3.05
C ASP A 64 0.58 -18.53 2.27
N ASN A 65 -0.19 -17.45 2.08
CA ASN A 65 0.32 -16.26 1.39
C ASN A 65 1.26 -15.44 2.28
N PHE A 66 1.13 -15.55 3.61
CA PHE A 66 2.06 -14.95 4.55
C PHE A 66 3.45 -15.59 4.40
N ASP A 67 3.55 -16.92 4.40
CA ASP A 67 4.84 -17.62 4.22
C ASP A 67 5.49 -17.27 2.89
N TRP A 68 4.71 -17.20 1.80
CA TRP A 68 5.24 -16.83 0.49
C TRP A 68 5.89 -15.44 0.51
N ILE A 69 5.27 -14.45 1.17
CA ILE A 69 5.82 -13.10 1.31
C ILE A 69 7.10 -13.12 2.14
N LEU A 70 7.18 -13.91 3.21
CA LEU A 70 8.40 -13.98 4.01
C LEU A 70 9.58 -14.54 3.22
N GLU A 71 9.33 -15.59 2.43
CA GLU A 71 10.35 -16.27 1.62
C GLU A 71 10.79 -15.44 0.40
N ASN A 72 9.88 -14.69 -0.22
CA ASN A 72 10.12 -14.05 -1.51
C ASN A 72 10.14 -12.53 -1.45
N GLY A 73 9.68 -11.91 -0.36
CA GLY A 73 9.40 -10.48 -0.28
C GLY A 73 8.14 -10.06 -1.04
N PHE A 74 7.94 -8.75 -1.11
CA PHE A 74 6.83 -8.11 -1.79
C PHE A 74 7.22 -7.85 -3.25
N ILE A 75 7.02 -8.83 -4.13
CA ILE A 75 7.41 -8.74 -5.54
C ILE A 75 6.19 -8.52 -6.44
N ALA A 76 6.34 -7.64 -7.43
CA ALA A 76 5.36 -7.42 -8.48
C ALA A 76 5.01 -8.73 -9.20
N ILE A 77 3.71 -9.00 -9.35
CA ILE A 77 3.21 -10.29 -9.86
C ILE A 77 3.74 -10.61 -11.27
N ASP A 78 4.05 -9.60 -12.07
CA ASP A 78 4.63 -9.73 -13.41
C ASP A 78 5.98 -10.47 -13.40
N PHE A 79 6.82 -10.27 -12.37
CA PHE A 79 8.10 -10.97 -12.21
C PHE A 79 7.94 -12.42 -11.76
N THR A 80 6.76 -12.81 -11.25
CA THR A 80 6.51 -14.18 -10.75
C THR A 80 6.06 -15.15 -11.84
N GLY A 81 5.78 -14.65 -13.06
CA GLY A 81 5.22 -15.43 -14.16
C GLY A 81 3.73 -15.79 -14.00
N LYS A 82 3.06 -15.27 -12.96
CA LYS A 82 1.64 -15.51 -12.66
C LYS A 82 0.72 -14.35 -13.06
N SER A 83 1.26 -13.28 -13.65
CA SER A 83 0.46 -12.12 -14.07
C SER A 83 -0.47 -12.48 -15.22
N GLU A 84 -1.73 -12.03 -15.13
CA GLU A 84 -2.68 -12.11 -16.23
C GLU A 84 -2.53 -10.95 -17.23
N GLY A 85 -1.60 -10.02 -17.01
CA GLY A 85 -1.35 -8.87 -17.89
C GLY A 85 -2.47 -7.83 -17.93
N LYS A 86 -3.39 -7.86 -16.95
CA LYS A 86 -4.58 -6.99 -16.89
C LYS A 86 -4.41 -5.73 -16.03
N ASN A 87 -3.28 -5.60 -15.33
CA ASN A 87 -3.05 -4.47 -14.44
C ASN A 87 -2.78 -3.18 -15.22
N LYS A 88 -3.37 -2.06 -14.75
CA LYS A 88 -3.16 -0.73 -15.34
C LYS A 88 -1.75 -0.20 -15.10
N ILE A 89 -1.22 -0.46 -13.91
CA ILE A 89 0.18 -0.25 -13.56
C ILE A 89 0.82 -1.63 -13.48
N LYS A 90 1.88 -1.85 -14.25
CA LYS A 90 2.55 -3.15 -14.45
C LYS A 90 3.91 -3.12 -13.77
N ASN A 91 4.49 -4.30 -13.57
CA ASN A 91 5.88 -4.46 -13.14
C ASN A 91 6.23 -3.78 -11.80
N SER A 92 5.20 -3.52 -11.00
CA SER A 92 5.27 -2.85 -9.72
C SER A 92 4.29 -3.46 -8.74
N ILE A 93 4.50 -3.21 -7.45
CA ILE A 93 3.64 -3.66 -6.37
C ILE A 93 3.03 -2.46 -5.65
N GLY A 94 1.71 -2.52 -5.45
CA GLY A 94 0.96 -1.50 -4.75
C GLY A 94 1.26 -1.51 -3.24
N MET A 95 1.55 -0.33 -2.70
CA MET A 95 1.82 -0.08 -1.28
C MET A 95 0.96 1.09 -0.81
N TRP A 96 0.41 0.98 0.40
CA TRP A 96 -0.23 2.12 1.06
C TRP A 96 0.84 2.96 1.75
N ASN A 97 1.03 4.18 1.29
CA ASN A 97 2.04 5.11 1.76
C ASN A 97 1.42 6.12 2.73
N ILE A 98 1.87 6.11 3.98
CA ILE A 98 1.38 7.02 5.01
C ILE A 98 1.86 8.45 4.75
N GLN A 99 0.92 9.39 4.61
CA GLN A 99 1.22 10.75 4.15
C GLN A 99 1.61 11.72 5.28
N ASN A 100 1.28 11.37 6.52
CA ASN A 100 1.58 12.15 7.72
C ASN A 100 1.71 11.21 8.93
N ASP A 101 2.45 11.65 9.95
CA ASP A 101 2.50 10.92 11.21
C ASP A 101 1.09 10.75 11.77
N ILE A 102 0.73 9.53 12.16
CA ILE A 102 -0.63 9.18 12.59
C ILE A 102 -0.62 7.95 13.50
N LEU A 103 -1.60 7.83 14.40
CA LEU A 103 -1.83 6.58 15.11
C LEU A 103 -2.48 5.56 14.16
N LEU A 104 -2.06 4.30 14.26
CA LEU A 104 -2.61 3.23 13.43
C LEU A 104 -4.14 3.14 13.57
N LYS A 105 -4.68 3.31 14.78
CA LYS A 105 -6.13 3.31 15.02
C LYS A 105 -6.87 4.41 14.26
N ASP A 106 -6.29 5.60 14.15
CA ASP A 106 -6.90 6.74 13.47
C ASP A 106 -6.85 6.53 11.95
N TYR A 107 -5.74 5.96 11.45
CA TYR A 107 -5.62 5.54 10.05
C TYR A 107 -6.66 4.47 9.69
N ILE A 108 -6.79 3.42 10.52
CA ILE A 108 -7.80 2.36 10.38
C ILE A 108 -9.21 2.93 10.38
N ASN A 109 -9.52 3.81 11.34
CA ASN A 109 -10.82 4.45 11.44
C ASN A 109 -11.15 5.30 10.19
N SER A 110 -10.16 6.01 9.66
CA SER A 110 -10.31 6.81 8.43
C SER A 110 -10.60 5.92 7.22
N TYR A 111 -9.71 4.98 6.90
CA TYR A 111 -9.90 4.19 5.68
C TYR A 111 -11.01 3.14 5.80
N SER A 112 -11.42 2.73 6.99
CA SER A 112 -12.56 1.81 7.16
C SER A 112 -13.91 2.47 6.88
N GLY A 113 -13.95 3.78 6.63
CA GLY A 113 -15.14 4.49 6.21
C GLY A 113 -15.40 4.43 4.70
N ILE A 114 -15.64 5.59 4.10
CA ILE A 114 -16.08 5.72 2.71
C ILE A 114 -15.43 6.93 2.05
N THR A 115 -15.12 6.86 0.76
CA THR A 115 -14.75 8.02 -0.03
C THR A 115 -16.02 8.67 -0.55
N ILE A 116 -16.31 9.91 -0.16
CA ILE A 116 -17.40 10.69 -0.74
C ILE A 116 -16.82 11.64 -1.78
N THR A 117 -17.47 11.69 -2.95
CA THR A 117 -17.21 12.72 -3.95
C THR A 117 -18.46 13.56 -4.13
N TYR A 118 -18.31 14.87 -4.14
CA TYR A 118 -19.40 15.82 -4.38
C TYR A 118 -18.99 16.89 -5.39
N THR A 119 -19.99 17.56 -5.97
CA THR A 119 -19.79 18.64 -6.95
C THR A 119 -20.20 19.98 -6.38
N ILE A 120 -19.30 20.96 -6.45
CA ILE A 120 -19.59 22.38 -6.20
C ILE A 120 -20.04 23.01 -7.51
N GLY A 121 -21.26 23.55 -7.53
CA GLY A 121 -21.90 24.12 -8.72
C GLY A 121 -22.56 23.09 -9.66
N ARG A 122 -23.09 23.58 -10.79
CA ARG A 122 -23.86 22.78 -11.78
C ARG A 122 -23.23 22.84 -13.17
N GLY A 123 -23.34 21.73 -13.92
CA GLY A 123 -22.94 21.68 -15.33
C GLY A 123 -21.43 21.51 -15.56
N PRO A 124 -20.94 21.75 -16.79
CA PRO A 124 -19.56 21.45 -17.20
C PRO A 124 -18.45 22.15 -16.39
N GLY A 125 -18.76 23.24 -15.68
CA GLY A 125 -17.82 23.96 -14.83
C GLY A 125 -17.82 23.51 -13.36
N ALA A 126 -18.59 22.48 -13.00
CA ALA A 126 -18.67 22.03 -11.62
C ALA A 126 -17.34 21.45 -11.14
N LYS A 127 -16.90 21.86 -9.95
CA LYS A 127 -15.68 21.36 -9.32
C LYS A 127 -15.99 20.09 -8.54
N LYS A 128 -15.25 19.01 -8.81
CA LYS A 128 -15.32 17.78 -8.02
C LYS A 128 -14.38 17.88 -6.81
N VAL A 129 -14.87 17.46 -5.66
CA VAL A 129 -14.09 17.32 -4.43
C VAL A 129 -14.31 15.92 -3.90
N SER A 130 -13.22 15.23 -3.55
CA SER A 130 -13.23 13.86 -3.03
C SER A 130 -12.53 13.81 -1.68
N GLU A 131 -13.21 13.28 -0.68
CA GLU A 131 -12.74 13.23 0.71
C GLU A 131 -12.99 11.86 1.34
N LEU A 132 -12.15 11.49 2.31
CA LEU A 132 -12.39 10.34 3.17
C LEU A 132 -13.32 10.75 4.31
N VAL A 133 -14.40 10.00 4.47
CA VAL A 133 -15.31 10.10 5.62
C VAL A 133 -15.04 8.91 6.53
N PRO A 134 -14.67 9.13 7.81
CA PRO A 134 -14.32 8.04 8.72
C PRO A 134 -15.45 7.03 8.95
N PHE A 135 -15.07 5.88 9.49
CA PHE A 135 -15.99 4.83 9.89
C PHE A 135 -17.09 5.37 10.82
N HIS A 136 -18.35 4.99 10.55
CA HIS A 136 -19.55 5.47 11.24
C HIS A 136 -19.80 7.00 11.20
N LYS A 137 -19.19 7.74 10.25
CA LYS A 137 -19.40 9.18 10.08
C LYS A 137 -20.15 9.59 8.82
N PHE A 138 -20.69 8.62 8.07
CA PHE A 138 -21.41 8.89 6.81
C PHE A 138 -22.62 9.81 7.00
N ASP A 139 -23.52 9.47 7.94
CA ASP A 139 -24.75 10.24 8.14
C ASP A 139 -24.45 11.69 8.55
N GLU A 140 -23.63 11.88 9.59
CA GLU A 140 -23.15 13.20 10.05
C GLU A 140 -22.56 14.04 8.91
N TYR A 141 -21.69 13.44 8.09
CA TYR A 141 -21.06 14.14 6.97
C TYR A 141 -22.06 14.46 5.85
N THR A 142 -22.97 13.54 5.53
CA THR A 142 -23.98 13.79 4.48
C THR A 142 -25.00 14.84 4.90
N GLU A 143 -25.41 14.88 6.17
CA GLU A 143 -26.22 15.96 6.73
C GLU A 143 -25.51 17.31 6.60
N GLN A 144 -24.20 17.37 6.86
CA GLN A 144 -23.42 18.60 6.69
C GLN A 144 -23.43 19.09 5.22
N ILE A 145 -23.10 18.22 4.26
CA ILE A 145 -23.02 18.63 2.84
C ILE A 145 -24.38 18.90 2.21
N ASN A 146 -25.46 18.26 2.69
CA ASN A 146 -26.83 18.52 2.24
C ASN A 146 -27.32 19.92 2.64
N ASN A 147 -26.75 20.50 3.70
CA ASN A 147 -27.05 21.87 4.15
C ASN A 147 -26.14 22.92 3.49
N ASN A 148 -25.28 22.52 2.54
CA ASN A 148 -24.43 23.46 1.79
C ASN A 148 -25.04 23.74 0.41
N ASP A 149 -25.55 24.95 0.22
CA ASP A 149 -26.21 25.40 -1.01
C ASP A 149 -25.31 25.36 -2.27
N GLU A 150 -23.99 25.34 -2.11
CA GLU A 150 -23.05 25.23 -3.24
C GLU A 150 -22.91 23.79 -3.77
N ILE A 151 -23.27 22.80 -2.95
CA ILE A 151 -23.13 21.38 -3.29
C ILE A 151 -24.38 20.90 -4.01
N TRP A 152 -24.18 20.35 -5.21
CA TRP A 152 -25.30 19.94 -6.08
C TRP A 152 -25.61 18.44 -6.01
N THR A 153 -24.59 17.59 -6.05
CA THR A 153 -24.72 16.13 -6.00
C THR A 153 -23.55 15.53 -5.25
N TYR A 154 -23.77 14.37 -4.62
CA TYR A 154 -22.70 13.54 -4.04
C TYR A 154 -22.94 12.06 -4.33
N TRP A 155 -21.87 11.27 -4.26
CA TRP A 155 -21.91 9.81 -4.27
C TRP A 155 -20.78 9.25 -3.40
N GLY A 156 -20.96 8.03 -2.91
CA GLY A 156 -20.01 7.36 -2.03
C GLY A 156 -19.47 6.07 -2.65
N GLU A 157 -18.18 5.83 -2.47
CA GLU A 157 -17.48 4.62 -2.89
C GLU A 157 -16.71 4.05 -1.70
N LYS A 158 -16.64 2.71 -1.57
CA LYS A 158 -15.74 2.11 -0.58
C LYS A 158 -14.32 2.61 -0.81
N THR A 159 -13.57 2.79 0.27
CA THR A 159 -12.14 3.06 0.14
C THR A 159 -11.44 1.87 -0.52
N LYS A 160 -10.34 2.12 -1.22
CA LYS A 160 -9.57 1.04 -1.85
C LYS A 160 -8.94 0.16 -0.76
N GLU A 161 -8.45 0.78 0.31
CA GLU A 161 -7.82 0.17 1.47
C GLU A 161 -8.66 -0.98 2.05
N VAL A 162 -9.99 -0.82 2.22
CA VAL A 162 -10.90 -1.88 2.72
C VAL A 162 -10.88 -3.16 1.85
N THR A 163 -10.46 -3.06 0.59
CA THR A 163 -10.33 -4.20 -0.31
C THR A 163 -9.04 -4.99 -0.08
N PHE A 164 -8.01 -4.34 0.46
CA PHE A 164 -6.65 -4.89 0.52
C PHE A 164 -6.15 -5.07 1.96
N LEU A 165 -6.54 -4.21 2.90
CA LEU A 165 -6.15 -4.23 4.30
C LEU A 165 -7.26 -4.79 5.20
N PRO A 166 -6.90 -5.39 6.37
CA PRO A 166 -7.84 -5.61 7.45
C PRO A 166 -8.60 -4.32 7.79
N SER A 167 -9.90 -4.37 8.08
CA SER A 167 -10.69 -3.15 8.31
C SER A 167 -11.83 -3.38 9.30
N LEU A 168 -12.39 -2.30 9.83
CA LEU A 168 -13.50 -2.36 10.79
C LEU A 168 -14.83 -2.82 10.14
N VAL A 169 -14.95 -2.68 8.82
CA VAL A 169 -16.18 -2.95 8.05
C VAL A 169 -16.17 -4.28 7.31
N SER A 170 -15.05 -5.01 7.29
CA SER A 170 -14.91 -6.21 6.47
C SER A 170 -13.90 -7.19 7.05
N ASN A 171 -14.33 -8.45 7.21
CA ASN A 171 -13.46 -9.56 7.60
C ASN A 171 -12.78 -10.26 6.40
N LYS A 172 -12.83 -9.71 5.19
CA LYS A 172 -12.26 -10.35 3.99
C LYS A 172 -10.73 -10.41 3.98
N ARG A 173 -10.08 -9.43 4.61
CA ARG A 173 -8.63 -9.32 4.74
C ARG A 173 -8.29 -9.42 6.21
N GLN A 174 -7.31 -10.25 6.55
CA GLN A 174 -6.99 -10.55 7.95
C GLN A 174 -5.52 -10.32 8.29
N ILE A 175 -4.65 -10.14 7.30
CA ILE A 175 -3.21 -9.88 7.52
C ILE A 175 -2.79 -8.73 6.63
N ALA A 176 -2.11 -7.75 7.23
CA ALA A 176 -1.30 -6.77 6.54
C ALA A 176 0.05 -6.60 7.23
N PHE A 177 1.05 -6.25 6.46
CA PHE A 177 2.39 -5.96 6.93
C PHE A 177 2.57 -4.45 7.05
N ILE A 178 3.30 -4.03 8.07
CA ILE A 178 3.77 -2.67 8.29
C ILE A 178 5.28 -2.70 8.06
N LEU A 179 5.76 -1.87 7.14
CA LEU A 179 7.15 -1.85 6.72
C LEU A 179 7.84 -0.60 7.26
N ASP A 180 9.00 -0.79 7.89
CA ASP A 180 9.90 0.28 8.29
C ASP A 180 10.62 0.83 7.06
N MET A 181 10.30 2.07 6.74
CA MET A 181 10.85 2.78 5.60
C MET A 181 11.83 3.87 6.00
N GLU A 182 12.24 3.99 7.27
CA GLU A 182 13.03 5.14 7.75
C GLU A 182 14.49 5.09 7.29
N SER A 183 15.05 3.90 7.04
CA SER A 183 16.44 3.74 6.62
C SER A 183 16.72 4.30 5.21
N ASP A 184 17.95 4.81 4.99
CA ASP A 184 18.42 5.26 3.67
C ASP A 184 18.27 4.17 2.59
N TYR A 185 18.45 2.90 2.98
CA TYR A 185 18.24 1.75 2.10
C TYR A 185 16.78 1.64 1.65
N ALA A 186 15.85 1.68 2.60
CA ALA A 186 14.42 1.58 2.30
C ALA A 186 13.96 2.77 1.46
N GLN A 187 14.47 3.97 1.72
CA GLN A 187 14.21 5.17 0.93
C GLN A 187 14.73 5.06 -0.52
N LYS A 188 15.89 4.43 -0.74
CA LYS A 188 16.39 4.16 -2.10
C LYS A 188 15.44 3.24 -2.87
N LEU A 189 14.96 2.16 -2.26
CA LEU A 189 13.97 1.27 -2.87
C LEU A 189 12.64 2.02 -3.14
N ALA A 190 12.14 2.77 -2.17
CA ALA A 190 10.90 3.53 -2.30
C ALA A 190 10.95 4.61 -3.39
N SER A 191 12.14 5.11 -3.74
CA SER A 191 12.30 6.13 -4.80
C SER A 191 11.93 5.61 -6.19
N ALA A 192 11.99 4.29 -6.39
CA ALA A 192 11.56 3.62 -7.60
C ALA A 192 10.04 3.36 -7.57
N ASP A 193 9.27 4.44 -7.51
CA ASP A 193 7.82 4.43 -7.50
C ASP A 193 7.30 4.96 -8.85
N VAL A 194 6.39 4.25 -9.51
CA VAL A 194 5.77 4.69 -10.78
C VAL A 194 5.07 6.05 -10.61
N TRP A 195 4.59 6.37 -9.40
CA TRP A 195 4.00 7.67 -9.08
C TRP A 195 5.01 8.79 -8.79
N ASN A 196 6.31 8.51 -8.87
CA ASN A 196 7.35 9.51 -8.65
C ASN A 196 7.38 10.51 -9.81
N THR A 197 7.08 11.78 -9.52
CA THR A 197 7.01 12.86 -10.51
C THR A 197 8.37 13.23 -11.12
N LYS A 198 9.47 12.72 -10.57
CA LYS A 198 10.83 12.89 -11.12
C LYS A 198 11.16 11.88 -12.22
N LEU A 199 10.38 10.81 -12.38
CA LEU A 199 10.58 9.86 -13.48
C LEU A 199 10.09 10.49 -14.80
N ASP A 200 10.90 10.35 -15.84
CA ASP A 200 10.54 10.81 -17.18
C ASP A 200 9.49 9.90 -17.83
N GLU A 201 8.73 10.47 -18.76
CA GLU A 201 7.64 9.81 -19.45
C GLU A 201 8.09 8.59 -20.27
N GLU A 202 9.26 8.66 -20.90
CA GLU A 202 9.84 7.55 -21.67
C GLU A 202 10.14 6.35 -20.78
N THR A 203 10.60 6.58 -19.55
CA THR A 203 10.81 5.52 -18.57
C THR A 203 9.49 4.92 -18.10
N LEU A 204 8.46 5.76 -17.88
CA LEU A 204 7.17 5.34 -17.33
C LEU A 204 6.34 4.47 -18.27
N ILE A 205 6.53 4.58 -19.59
CA ILE A 205 5.73 3.85 -20.57
C ILE A 205 5.79 2.32 -20.37
N GLU A 206 6.93 1.80 -19.90
CA GLU A 206 7.17 0.38 -19.66
C GLU A 206 6.46 -0.17 -18.39
N PHE A 207 5.92 0.73 -17.56
CA PHE A 207 5.22 0.40 -16.31
C PHE A 207 3.72 0.64 -16.39
N LEU A 208 3.21 1.07 -17.54
CA LEU A 208 1.81 1.45 -17.70
C LEU A 208 1.16 0.68 -18.84
N ASP A 209 -0.11 0.33 -18.66
CA ASP A 209 -0.91 -0.11 -19.80
C ASP A 209 -1.11 1.04 -20.78
N TYR A 210 -0.95 0.78 -22.09
CA TYR A 210 -1.04 1.82 -23.12
C TYR A 210 -2.37 2.59 -23.11
N ARG A 211 -3.46 1.96 -22.62
CA ARG A 211 -4.77 2.61 -22.49
C ARG A 211 -4.85 3.57 -21.30
N TYR A 212 -4.03 3.34 -20.28
CA TYR A 212 -4.01 4.13 -19.07
C TYR A 212 -2.94 5.23 -19.11
N TYR A 213 -1.87 5.03 -19.89
CA TYR A 213 -0.77 5.97 -20.02
C TYR A 213 -1.20 7.45 -20.25
N PRO A 214 -2.10 7.77 -21.21
CA PRO A 214 -2.49 9.17 -21.47
C PRO A 214 -3.19 9.85 -20.29
N GLU A 215 -3.94 9.07 -19.49
CA GLU A 215 -4.59 9.56 -18.28
C GLU A 215 -3.57 9.76 -17.16
N PHE A 216 -2.68 8.78 -16.98
CA PHE A 216 -1.72 8.73 -15.88
C PHE A 216 -0.73 9.89 -15.87
N ILE A 217 -0.21 10.30 -17.05
CA ILE A 217 0.83 11.33 -17.15
C ILE A 217 0.42 12.66 -16.51
N ASN A 218 -0.87 13.00 -16.57
CA ASN A 218 -1.43 14.19 -15.93
C ASN A 218 -1.82 13.87 -14.48
N LEU A 219 -2.46 12.72 -14.27
CA LEU A 219 -3.01 12.32 -12.98
C LEU A 219 -1.95 12.25 -11.87
N ARG A 220 -0.71 11.85 -12.19
CA ARG A 220 0.37 11.72 -11.20
C ARG A 220 0.73 13.03 -10.49
N PHE A 221 0.37 14.18 -11.08
CA PHE A 221 0.58 15.51 -10.48
C PHE A 221 -0.63 16.02 -9.69
N GLU A 222 -1.81 15.43 -9.87
CA GLU A 222 -3.09 15.88 -9.33
C GLU A 222 -3.82 14.75 -8.57
N LYS A 223 -3.09 14.03 -7.71
CA LYS A 223 -3.65 12.92 -6.93
C LYS A 223 -4.70 13.42 -5.95
N ASN A 224 -5.74 12.64 -5.74
CA ASN A 224 -6.80 12.89 -4.77
C ASN A 224 -7.26 11.57 -4.12
N ALA A 225 -8.23 11.63 -3.20
CA ALA A 225 -8.71 10.45 -2.48
C ALA A 225 -9.30 9.35 -3.39
N THR A 226 -9.83 9.70 -4.57
CA THR A 226 -10.37 8.74 -5.55
C THR A 226 -9.25 8.09 -6.38
N THR A 227 -8.25 8.89 -6.76
CA THR A 227 -7.10 8.45 -7.58
C THR A 227 -5.92 7.97 -6.74
N THR A 228 -6.13 7.89 -5.42
CA THR A 228 -5.22 7.44 -4.35
C THR A 228 -3.93 8.23 -4.22
N ASP A 229 -4.05 9.42 -3.63
CA ASP A 229 -2.94 10.21 -3.07
C ASP A 229 -2.14 9.49 -1.95
N ARG A 230 -2.57 8.30 -1.54
CA ARG A 230 -1.93 7.43 -0.54
C ARG A 230 -1.38 6.12 -1.11
N GLU A 231 -1.42 5.93 -2.43
CA GLU A 231 -0.88 4.72 -3.07
C GLU A 231 0.50 5.00 -3.67
N SER A 232 1.40 4.07 -3.45
CA SER A 232 2.70 3.95 -4.11
C SER A 232 2.70 2.67 -4.96
N ALA A 233 3.43 2.67 -6.07
CA ALA A 233 3.57 1.54 -6.97
C ALA A 233 5.06 1.26 -7.15
N ILE A 234 5.62 0.45 -6.25
CA ILE A 234 7.05 0.21 -6.16
C ILE A 234 7.49 -0.73 -7.27
N ILE A 235 8.40 -0.25 -8.12
CA ILE A 235 8.97 -0.99 -9.23
C ILE A 235 9.74 -2.19 -8.69
N PHE A 236 9.53 -3.35 -9.32
CA PHE A 236 10.03 -4.65 -8.89
C PHE A 236 9.50 -5.14 -7.54
N GLY A 237 9.88 -4.53 -6.41
CA GLY A 237 9.44 -4.98 -5.10
C GLY A 237 10.22 -4.48 -3.90
N LEU A 238 9.81 -4.95 -2.71
CA LEU A 238 10.44 -4.67 -1.42
C LEU A 238 10.78 -5.98 -0.67
N PRO A 239 11.96 -6.11 -0.04
CA PRO A 239 12.31 -7.34 0.66
C PRO A 239 11.55 -7.49 1.98
N SER A 240 11.31 -8.73 2.41
CA SER A 240 10.56 -9.04 3.64
C SER A 240 11.25 -8.57 4.92
N LYS A 241 12.57 -8.37 4.90
CA LYS A 241 13.34 -7.80 6.03
C LYS A 241 12.93 -6.39 6.44
N LEU A 242 12.13 -5.68 5.63
CA LEU A 242 11.57 -4.38 5.98
C LEU A 242 10.34 -4.49 6.92
N ILE A 243 9.79 -5.67 7.12
CA ILE A 243 8.60 -5.87 7.97
C ILE A 243 8.97 -5.56 9.43
N GLU A 244 8.40 -4.48 9.99
CA GLU A 244 8.53 -4.17 11.42
C GLU A 244 7.33 -4.70 12.23
N GLY A 245 6.17 -4.86 11.60
CA GLY A 245 4.96 -5.25 12.29
C GLY A 245 3.91 -5.90 11.40
N VAL A 246 2.96 -6.58 12.04
CA VAL A 246 1.83 -7.23 11.38
C VAL A 246 0.51 -6.70 11.97
N LEU A 247 -0.35 -6.16 11.12
CA LEU A 247 -1.73 -5.81 11.45
C LEU A 247 -2.64 -7.02 11.17
N VAL A 248 -3.38 -7.45 12.19
CA VAL A 248 -4.35 -8.54 12.07
C VAL A 248 -5.80 -8.06 12.18
N GLY A 249 -6.68 -8.72 11.43
CA GLY A 249 -8.13 -8.56 11.55
C GLY A 249 -8.72 -9.36 12.71
N ARG A 250 -10.00 -9.12 13.01
CA ARG A 250 -10.69 -9.72 14.19
C ARG A 250 -10.67 -11.25 14.21
N THR A 251 -10.67 -11.90 13.05
CA THR A 251 -10.67 -13.38 12.98
C THR A 251 -9.32 -13.94 13.42
N ILE A 252 -8.20 -13.36 12.97
CA ILE A 252 -6.86 -13.81 13.39
C ILE A 252 -6.55 -13.36 14.82
N GLU A 253 -7.00 -12.17 15.22
CA GLU A 253 -6.88 -11.68 16.60
C GLU A 253 -7.41 -12.69 17.63
N GLN A 254 -8.51 -13.38 17.32
CA GLN A 254 -9.12 -14.38 18.20
C GLN A 254 -8.48 -15.78 18.09
N ASN A 255 -7.56 -15.99 17.15
CA ASN A 255 -6.93 -17.28 16.90
C ASN A 255 -5.48 -17.30 17.44
N LYS A 256 -5.31 -17.83 18.65
CA LYS A 256 -4.00 -17.96 19.31
C LYS A 256 -2.99 -18.77 18.50
N GLU A 257 -3.41 -19.83 17.80
CA GLU A 257 -2.51 -20.63 16.97
C GLU A 257 -1.95 -19.81 15.81
N SER A 258 -2.80 -19.01 15.16
CA SER A 258 -2.37 -18.11 14.08
C SER A 258 -1.42 -17.02 14.58
N LEU A 259 -1.72 -16.41 15.72
CA LEU A 259 -0.84 -15.39 16.33
C LEU A 259 0.53 -15.98 16.71
N ASN A 260 0.54 -17.15 17.35
CA ASN A 260 1.78 -17.87 17.68
C ASN A 260 2.57 -18.24 16.43
N TYR A 261 1.89 -18.66 15.36
CA TYR A 261 2.53 -18.98 14.08
C TYR A 261 3.22 -17.75 13.48
N ILE A 262 2.49 -16.64 13.33
CA ILE A 262 3.03 -15.38 12.81
C ILE A 262 4.25 -14.96 13.63
N LYS A 263 4.14 -15.00 14.96
CA LYS A 263 5.23 -14.60 15.85
C LYS A 263 6.45 -15.52 15.75
N SER A 264 6.25 -16.82 15.55
CA SER A 264 7.34 -17.78 15.37
C SER A 264 8.16 -17.53 14.10
N LYS A 265 7.53 -16.94 13.08
CA LYS A 265 8.15 -16.61 11.79
C LYS A 265 8.78 -15.22 11.79
N LEU A 266 8.22 -14.29 12.57
CA LEU A 266 8.68 -12.91 12.70
C LEU A 266 8.96 -12.59 14.18
N PRO A 267 9.98 -13.19 14.79
CA PRO A 267 10.23 -13.10 16.24
C PRO A 267 10.56 -11.69 16.72
N ASN A 268 11.03 -10.80 15.83
CA ASN A 268 11.40 -9.43 16.17
C ASN A 268 10.32 -8.40 15.82
N CYS A 269 9.21 -8.83 15.21
CA CYS A 269 8.13 -7.94 14.80
C CYS A 269 6.98 -7.97 15.82
N TYR A 270 6.32 -6.84 15.99
CA TYR A 270 5.10 -6.74 16.81
C TYR A 270 3.86 -7.16 16.01
N ILE A 271 2.83 -7.65 16.70
CA ILE A 271 1.51 -7.90 16.12
C ILE A 271 0.53 -6.94 16.75
N CYS A 272 -0.25 -6.24 15.92
CA CYS A 272 -1.25 -5.27 16.35
C CYS A 272 -2.63 -5.58 15.78
N ASN A 273 -3.66 -5.12 16.48
CA ASN A 273 -5.06 -5.35 16.11
C ASN A 273 -5.72 -4.13 15.46
N LEU A 274 -7.00 -4.25 15.11
CA LEU A 274 -7.77 -3.17 14.49
C LEU A 274 -8.04 -1.97 15.42
N ASP A 275 -7.78 -2.09 16.72
CA ASP A 275 -7.82 -0.96 17.67
C ASP A 275 -6.50 -0.17 17.69
N GLY A 276 -5.55 -0.54 16.80
CA GLY A 276 -4.22 0.07 16.70
C GLY A 276 -3.32 -0.25 17.90
N LYS A 277 -3.63 -1.33 18.64
CA LYS A 277 -2.90 -1.74 19.83
C LYS A 277 -2.00 -2.94 19.55
N VAL A 278 -0.81 -2.95 20.14
CA VAL A 278 0.04 -4.14 20.16
C VAL A 278 -0.60 -5.20 21.05
N ILE A 279 -0.74 -6.41 20.53
CA ILE A 279 -1.36 -7.56 21.21
C ILE A 279 -0.38 -8.73 21.41
N VAL A 280 0.71 -8.76 20.64
CA VAL A 280 1.84 -9.69 20.79
C VAL A 280 3.11 -8.92 20.49
N GLU A 281 4.10 -9.01 21.38
CA GLU A 281 5.42 -8.36 21.24
C GLU A 281 6.52 -9.34 20.85
#